data_AF-A0A7L1DAL0-F1
#
_entry.id   AF-A0A7L1DAL0-F1
#
_cell.length_a   1.000
_cell.length_b   1.000
_cell.length_c   1.000
_cell.angle_alpha   90.00
_cell.angle_beta   90.00
_cell.angle_gamma   90.00
#
_symmetry.space_group_name_H-M   'P 1'
#
loop_
_entity.id
_entity.type
_entity.pdbx_description
1 polymer ?
#
loop_
_entity_poly.entity_id
_entity_poly.type
_entity_poly.pdbx_seq_one_letter_code
_entity_poly.pdbx_strand_id
1 'polypeptide(L)'
;ELAAVIGATVPTGFEQTAAEEVQEKLGSASRISRDRGKIYFEIPARSLPQVHRLRSVDNLFVVVQEFKDYQFKESKEDALKDLEDLVKKLPWTDPLKVWELNNSLKKKKTKRKKHNVQSPANKEKLNGGGEEGGADQRDTADQQDCAQTVGGAEPTGSQDTEEPQGVASQRTGEEEEEDEQVEAEDEAQAGSGGGTKAGDGQTGEGEEKVLKFRVTCNRAGDKHSFTSNEAARDFGGAVQEHFQWKADMTNFDVEVLLNIHSNEVVVGIALTEESLHRRNITHFGPTTLRSTLAYGMLRLCDPQPTDIIIDPMCGTGAIPIEGVAEWPGCYHIAGDNNPQAVKRAANNICSLLRKTESKDSSSSLGVPLDIIQWDICRLPLRTGSVDIVVTDMPFGKRIGSKKKNWDLYPACLMEMGRVCTPGTGRAVLLTQDKKCFAKALSRVGHMWRRAQTVWVNVGGLHAAVFLLRRTWHRAEE
;
A
#
# COMPACT_ATOMS: atom_id res chain seq x y z
N GLU A 1 -4.23 -20.87 -28.05
CA GLU A 1 -4.86 -20.00 -27.03
C GLU A 1 -3.87 -18.88 -26.75
N LEU A 2 -4.28 -17.61 -26.72
CA LEU A 2 -3.35 -16.49 -26.47
C LEU A 2 -2.84 -16.62 -25.03
N ALA A 3 -1.57 -16.98 -24.87
CA ALA A 3 -0.86 -16.98 -23.60
C ALA A 3 -0.02 -15.71 -23.51
N ALA A 4 0.14 -15.19 -22.29
CA ALA A 4 0.95 -14.00 -22.07
C ALA A 4 1.73 -14.10 -20.77
N VAL A 5 2.93 -13.55 -20.82
CA VAL A 5 3.78 -13.37 -19.64
C VAL A 5 3.34 -12.09 -18.94
N ILE A 6 2.89 -12.24 -17.70
CA ILE A 6 2.54 -11.13 -16.82
C ILE A 6 3.70 -10.86 -15.90
N GLY A 7 4.15 -9.61 -15.87
CA GLY A 7 5.00 -9.09 -14.83
C GLY A 7 4.16 -8.42 -13.74
N ALA A 8 4.51 -8.66 -12.49
CA ALA A 8 3.86 -8.07 -11.34
C ALA A 8 4.88 -7.48 -10.37
N THR A 9 4.65 -6.24 -9.94
CA THR A 9 5.44 -5.65 -8.84
C THR A 9 4.89 -6.12 -7.51
N VAL A 10 5.76 -6.41 -6.55
CA VAL A 10 5.40 -6.95 -5.23
C VAL A 10 6.15 -6.19 -4.14
N PRO A 11 5.63 -6.13 -2.91
CA PRO A 11 6.40 -5.65 -1.77
C PRO A 11 7.71 -6.44 -1.64
N THR A 12 8.83 -5.74 -1.60
CA THR A 12 10.17 -6.33 -1.49
C THR A 12 10.22 -7.30 -0.31
N GLY A 13 10.71 -8.53 -0.51
CA GLY A 13 10.75 -9.59 0.49
C GLY A 13 9.55 -10.55 0.49
N PHE A 14 8.45 -10.19 -0.19
CA PHE A 14 7.26 -11.04 -0.32
C PHE A 14 7.11 -11.68 -1.71
N GLU A 15 8.19 -11.73 -2.50
CA GLU A 15 8.20 -12.32 -3.84
C GLU A 15 7.78 -13.79 -3.80
N GLN A 16 8.29 -14.54 -2.81
CA GLN A 16 7.94 -15.94 -2.62
C GLN A 16 6.46 -16.14 -2.26
N THR A 17 5.92 -15.31 -1.36
CA THR A 17 4.50 -15.33 -1.00
C THR A 17 3.60 -15.01 -2.20
N ALA A 18 4.04 -14.10 -3.07
CA ALA A 18 3.32 -13.79 -4.29
C ALA A 18 3.38 -14.93 -5.31
N ALA A 19 4.54 -15.58 -5.46
CA ALA A 19 4.68 -16.76 -6.31
C ALA A 19 3.78 -17.91 -5.84
N GLU A 20 3.68 -18.13 -4.52
CA GLU A 20 2.78 -19.13 -3.93
C GLU A 20 1.30 -18.78 -4.16
N GLU A 21 0.90 -17.52 -4.01
CA GLU A 21 -0.47 -17.09 -4.33
C GLU A 21 -0.80 -17.32 -5.82
N VAL A 22 0.12 -17.01 -6.73
CA VAL A 22 -0.07 -17.25 -8.17
C VAL A 22 -0.19 -18.74 -8.46
N GLN A 23 0.65 -19.57 -7.86
CA GLN A 23 0.60 -21.02 -8.02
C GLN A 23 -0.73 -21.60 -7.50
N GLU A 24 -1.19 -21.13 -6.34
CA GLU A 24 -2.44 -21.58 -5.70
C GLU A 24 -3.68 -21.15 -6.48
N LYS A 25 -3.76 -19.86 -6.86
CA LYS A 25 -4.98 -19.28 -7.45
C LYS A 25 -5.06 -19.41 -8.96
N LEU A 26 -3.92 -19.43 -9.65
CA LEU A 26 -3.84 -19.43 -11.11
C LEU A 26 -3.25 -20.72 -11.67
N GLY A 27 -2.66 -21.58 -10.83
CA GLY A 27 -2.04 -22.83 -11.27
C GLY A 27 -0.75 -22.63 -12.08
N SER A 28 -0.14 -21.45 -12.03
CA SER A 28 1.03 -21.09 -12.83
C SER A 28 2.28 -20.95 -11.97
N ALA A 29 3.39 -21.47 -12.47
CA ALA A 29 4.69 -21.28 -11.84
C ALA A 29 5.18 -19.84 -12.08
N SER A 30 5.66 -19.20 -11.01
CA SER A 30 6.23 -17.86 -11.09
C SER A 30 7.75 -17.90 -11.05
N ARG A 31 8.37 -17.13 -11.94
CA ARG A 31 9.78 -16.77 -11.86
C ARG A 31 9.91 -15.49 -11.03
N ILE A 32 10.65 -15.57 -9.95
CA ILE A 32 11.03 -14.39 -9.15
C ILE A 32 12.16 -13.67 -9.90
N SER A 33 12.02 -12.35 -10.03
CA SER A 33 13.07 -11.53 -10.63
C SER A 33 14.34 -11.59 -9.79
N ARG A 34 15.52 -11.45 -10.42
CA ARG A 34 16.78 -11.26 -9.67
C ARG A 34 16.70 -9.99 -8.82
N ASP A 35 15.96 -9.02 -9.33
CA ASP A 35 15.66 -7.78 -8.65
C ASP A 35 14.52 -8.03 -7.67
N ARG A 36 14.76 -7.71 -6.41
CA ARG A 36 13.72 -7.81 -5.40
C ARG A 36 12.51 -6.95 -5.81
N GLY A 37 11.31 -7.42 -5.52
CA GLY A 37 10.06 -6.67 -5.76
C GLY A 37 9.37 -6.95 -7.09
N LYS A 38 9.76 -7.97 -7.87
CA LYS A 38 9.02 -8.38 -9.08
C LYS A 38 8.92 -9.90 -9.24
N ILE A 39 7.79 -10.35 -9.77
CA ILE A 39 7.58 -11.73 -10.22
C ILE A 39 7.02 -11.76 -11.66
N TYR A 40 7.29 -12.84 -12.37
CA TYR A 40 6.83 -13.08 -13.73
C TYR A 40 6.18 -14.45 -13.84
N PHE A 41 5.03 -14.55 -14.50
CA PHE A 41 4.32 -15.81 -14.67
C PHE A 41 3.53 -15.81 -15.97
N GLU A 42 3.36 -16.99 -16.55
CA GLU A 42 2.62 -17.15 -17.79
C GLU A 42 1.18 -17.57 -17.51
N ILE A 43 0.22 -16.92 -18.17
CA ILE A 43 -1.19 -17.28 -18.06
C ILE A 43 -1.91 -17.24 -19.41
N PRO A 44 -2.94 -18.08 -19.60
CA PRO A 44 -3.90 -17.90 -20.68
C PRO A 44 -4.64 -16.56 -20.52
N ALA A 45 -4.89 -15.85 -21.62
CA ALA A 45 -5.59 -14.56 -21.62
C ALA A 45 -7.00 -14.62 -20.98
N ARG A 46 -7.65 -15.81 -21.00
CA ARG A 46 -8.94 -16.04 -20.31
C ARG A 46 -8.85 -15.89 -18.78
N SER A 47 -7.68 -16.10 -18.19
CA SER A 47 -7.46 -16.03 -16.73
C SER A 47 -7.11 -14.62 -16.26
N LEU A 48 -6.98 -13.64 -17.18
CA LEU A 48 -6.65 -12.26 -16.87
C LEU A 48 -7.56 -11.61 -15.79
N PRO A 49 -8.89 -11.85 -15.74
CA PRO A 49 -9.73 -11.34 -14.67
C PRO A 49 -9.36 -11.84 -13.27
N GLN A 50 -8.77 -13.04 -13.18
CA GLN A 50 -8.35 -13.65 -11.91
C GLN A 50 -7.05 -13.02 -11.41
N VAL A 51 -6.17 -12.60 -12.32
CA VAL A 51 -4.92 -11.88 -11.96
C VAL A 51 -5.22 -10.58 -11.21
N HIS A 52 -6.28 -9.86 -11.60
CA HIS A 52 -6.74 -8.65 -10.90
C HIS A 52 -7.30 -8.91 -9.49
N ARG A 53 -7.42 -10.17 -9.08
CA ARG A 53 -7.87 -10.57 -7.73
C ARG A 53 -6.71 -10.98 -6.81
N LEU A 54 -5.48 -11.01 -7.33
CA LEU A 54 -4.29 -11.26 -6.51
C LEU A 54 -4.15 -10.16 -5.46
N ARG A 55 -3.74 -10.56 -4.25
CA ARG A 55 -3.64 -9.67 -3.08
C ARG A 55 -2.20 -9.35 -2.71
N SER A 56 -1.23 -10.17 -3.13
CA SER A 56 0.20 -9.97 -2.86
C SER A 56 0.90 -9.00 -3.81
N VAL A 57 0.27 -8.64 -4.93
CA VAL A 57 0.89 -7.82 -5.99
C VAL A 57 0.36 -6.38 -5.99
N ASP A 58 1.24 -5.42 -6.28
CA ASP A 58 0.93 -3.98 -6.34
C ASP A 58 0.47 -3.57 -7.75
N ASN A 59 1.24 -3.86 -8.79
CA ASN A 59 0.94 -3.45 -10.17
C ASN A 59 1.14 -4.61 -11.13
N LEU A 60 0.38 -4.61 -12.22
CA LEU A 60 0.43 -5.65 -13.25
C LEU A 60 0.78 -5.03 -14.59
N PHE A 61 1.59 -5.72 -15.37
CA PHE A 61 1.89 -5.38 -16.76
C PHE A 61 2.05 -6.65 -17.60
N VAL A 62 1.71 -6.58 -18.88
CA VAL A 62 2.04 -7.64 -19.84
C VAL A 62 3.44 -7.39 -20.37
N VAL A 63 4.27 -8.41 -20.39
CA VAL A 63 5.64 -8.33 -20.93
C VAL A 63 5.57 -8.37 -22.44
N VAL A 64 6.18 -7.38 -23.09
CA VAL A 64 6.38 -7.33 -24.53
C VAL A 64 7.63 -8.14 -24.89
N GLN A 65 8.75 -7.84 -24.22
CA GLN A 65 10.00 -8.57 -24.38
C GLN A 65 10.87 -8.38 -23.15
N GLU A 66 11.61 -9.42 -22.81
CA GLU A 66 12.67 -9.40 -21.80
C GLU A 66 14.02 -9.68 -22.45
N PHE A 67 15.03 -8.91 -22.05
CA PHE A 67 16.43 -9.08 -22.40
C PHE A 67 17.22 -9.23 -21.11
N LYS A 68 17.88 -10.38 -20.91
CA LYS A 68 18.61 -10.68 -19.67
C LYS A 68 20.03 -10.13 -19.63
N ASP A 69 20.65 -9.96 -20.81
CA ASP A 69 22.04 -9.55 -20.95
C ASP A 69 22.16 -8.48 -22.05
N TYR A 70 21.40 -7.40 -21.88
CA TYR A 70 21.40 -6.24 -22.76
C TYR A 70 22.76 -5.53 -22.71
N GLN A 71 23.42 -5.44 -23.87
CA GLN A 71 24.72 -4.80 -24.01
C GLN A 71 24.54 -3.31 -24.25
N PHE A 72 24.49 -2.53 -23.18
CA PHE A 72 24.48 -1.07 -23.29
C PHE A 72 25.79 -0.57 -23.91
N LYS A 73 25.66 0.33 -24.87
CA LYS A 73 26.82 1.01 -25.47
C LYS A 73 27.40 2.01 -24.49
N GLU A 74 28.70 2.29 -24.61
CA GLU A 74 29.41 3.16 -23.67
C GLU A 74 28.99 4.62 -23.79
N SER A 75 28.76 5.11 -25.02
CA SER A 75 28.27 6.47 -25.25
C SER A 75 26.79 6.57 -24.92
N LYS A 76 26.40 7.72 -24.38
CA LYS A 76 25.00 8.02 -24.05
C LYS A 76 24.13 8.04 -25.30
N GLU A 77 24.61 8.69 -26.35
CA GLU A 77 23.88 8.89 -27.60
C GLU A 77 23.62 7.54 -28.29
N ASP A 78 24.62 6.66 -28.37
CA ASP A 78 24.43 5.38 -29.02
C ASP A 78 23.56 4.42 -28.20
N ALA A 79 23.63 4.51 -26.86
CA ALA A 79 22.79 3.71 -25.96
C ALA A 79 21.31 4.11 -26.06
N LEU A 80 21.02 5.41 -26.06
CA LEU A 80 19.65 5.90 -26.27
C LEU A 80 19.14 5.57 -27.67
N LYS A 81 20.00 5.69 -28.69
CA LYS A 81 19.64 5.33 -30.06
C LYS A 81 19.31 3.85 -30.20
N ASP A 82 20.05 3.00 -29.50
CA ASP A 82 19.80 1.56 -29.47
C ASP A 82 18.44 1.22 -28.84
N LEU A 83 18.04 1.94 -27.78
CA LEU A 83 16.71 1.82 -27.18
C LEU A 83 15.60 2.31 -28.12
N GLU A 84 15.81 3.37 -28.90
CA GLU A 84 14.86 3.81 -29.93
C GLU A 84 14.66 2.74 -31.02
N ASP A 85 15.77 2.21 -31.54
CA ASP A 85 15.76 1.21 -32.61
C ASP A 85 15.12 -0.12 -32.14
N LEU A 86 15.13 -0.37 -30.83
CA LEU A 86 14.49 -1.52 -30.22
C LEU A 86 12.97 -1.54 -30.48
N VAL A 87 12.30 -0.38 -30.46
CA VAL A 87 10.83 -0.28 -30.59
C VAL A 87 10.33 -0.99 -31.85
N LYS A 88 11.03 -0.82 -32.97
CA LYS A 88 10.66 -1.41 -34.27
C LYS A 88 10.84 -2.93 -34.31
N LYS A 89 11.65 -3.50 -33.40
CA LYS A 89 11.97 -4.94 -33.34
C LYS A 89 11.09 -5.71 -32.34
N LEU A 90 10.34 -5.01 -31.49
CA LEU A 90 9.57 -5.62 -30.40
C LEU A 90 8.26 -6.27 -30.91
N PRO A 91 7.86 -7.43 -30.35
CA PRO A 91 6.64 -8.15 -30.76
C PRO A 91 5.38 -7.57 -30.09
N TRP A 92 4.95 -6.39 -30.52
CA TRP A 92 3.84 -5.66 -29.88
C TRP A 92 2.45 -6.30 -30.04
N THR A 93 2.23 -7.10 -31.09
CA THR A 93 0.90 -7.54 -31.52
C THR A 93 0.11 -8.30 -30.46
N ASP A 94 0.74 -9.27 -29.78
CA ASP A 94 0.05 -10.11 -28.80
C ASP A 94 -0.10 -9.43 -27.42
N PRO A 95 0.93 -8.74 -26.87
CA PRO A 95 0.78 -7.90 -25.68
C PRO A 95 -0.32 -6.83 -25.82
N LEU A 96 -0.45 -6.18 -26.98
CA LEU A 96 -1.49 -5.19 -27.21
C LEU A 96 -2.89 -5.80 -27.17
N LYS A 97 -3.10 -6.97 -27.77
CA LYS A 97 -4.38 -7.69 -27.66
C LYS A 97 -4.72 -8.02 -26.21
N VAL A 98 -3.74 -8.42 -25.41
CA VAL A 98 -3.95 -8.69 -23.96
C VAL A 98 -4.33 -7.41 -23.21
N TRP A 99 -3.67 -6.28 -23.51
CA TRP A 99 -4.01 -4.98 -22.95
C TRP A 99 -5.42 -4.52 -23.38
N GLU A 100 -5.83 -4.74 -24.63
CA GLU A 100 -7.20 -4.43 -25.11
C GLU A 100 -8.27 -5.28 -24.41
N LEU A 101 -8.01 -6.59 -24.23
CA LEU A 101 -8.86 -7.48 -23.45
C LEU A 101 -8.99 -6.98 -22.00
N ASN A 102 -7.89 -6.58 -21.39
CA ASN A 102 -7.86 -5.99 -20.06
C ASN A 102 -8.73 -4.73 -19.95
N ASN A 103 -8.61 -3.82 -20.91
CA ASN A 103 -9.40 -2.58 -20.94
C ASN A 103 -10.89 -2.83 -21.14
N SER A 104 -11.25 -3.89 -21.87
CA SER A 104 -12.65 -4.32 -21.98
C SER A 104 -13.22 -4.78 -20.64
N LEU A 105 -12.41 -5.38 -19.76
CA LEU A 105 -12.79 -5.70 -18.38
C LEU A 105 -12.99 -4.42 -17.54
N LYS A 106 -12.12 -3.41 -17.73
CA LYS A 106 -12.26 -2.10 -17.06
C LYS A 106 -13.58 -1.42 -17.43
N LYS A 107 -13.90 -1.31 -18.73
CA LYS A 107 -15.16 -0.70 -19.22
C LYS A 107 -16.41 -1.38 -18.63
N LYS A 108 -16.38 -2.71 -18.45
CA LYS A 108 -17.46 -3.46 -17.78
C LYS A 108 -17.57 -3.14 -16.28
N LYS A 109 -16.45 -2.94 -15.56
CA LYS A 109 -16.46 -2.49 -14.16
C LYS A 109 -17.01 -1.06 -14.03
N THR A 110 -16.63 -0.13 -14.90
CA THR A 110 -17.09 1.27 -14.86
C THR A 110 -18.57 1.41 -15.19
N LYS A 111 -19.10 0.64 -16.16
CA LYS A 111 -20.55 0.59 -16.45
C LYS A 111 -21.37 0.10 -15.27
N ARG A 112 -20.91 -0.95 -14.56
CA ARG A 112 -21.56 -1.43 -13.32
C ARG A 112 -21.58 -0.36 -12.22
N LYS A 113 -20.47 0.38 -12.05
CA LYS A 113 -20.39 1.48 -11.07
C LYS A 113 -21.32 2.64 -11.42
N LYS A 114 -21.49 2.97 -12.70
CA LYS A 114 -22.40 4.04 -13.17
C LYS A 114 -23.88 3.66 -13.04
N HIS A 115 -24.22 2.38 -13.25
CA HIS A 115 -25.59 1.89 -13.10
C HIS A 115 -26.04 1.83 -11.62
N ASN A 116 -25.11 1.59 -10.70
CA ASN A 116 -25.39 1.53 -9.26
C ASN A 116 -25.56 2.92 -8.60
N VAL A 117 -25.26 4.00 -9.33
CA VAL A 117 -25.44 5.40 -8.86
C VAL A 117 -26.79 5.99 -9.33
N GLN A 118 -27.52 5.29 -10.21
CA GLN A 118 -28.87 5.67 -10.63
C GLN A 118 -29.91 4.76 -9.99
N SER A 119 -30.21 5.00 -8.71
CA SER A 119 -31.49 4.60 -8.10
C SER A 119 -32.25 5.88 -7.73
N PRO A 120 -33.53 6.05 -8.11
CA PRO A 120 -34.23 7.31 -7.94
C PRO A 120 -34.70 7.44 -6.49
N ALA A 121 -34.18 8.47 -5.79
CA ALA A 121 -34.75 8.90 -4.52
C ALA A 121 -36.10 9.56 -4.78
N ASN A 122 -37.20 8.83 -4.54
CA ASN A 122 -38.53 9.41 -4.51
C ASN A 122 -38.66 10.28 -3.26
N LYS A 123 -38.77 11.59 -3.46
CA LYS A 123 -39.14 12.57 -2.43
C LYS A 123 -40.64 12.45 -2.17
N GLU A 124 -41.03 11.84 -1.06
CA GLU A 124 -42.34 12.11 -0.48
C GLU A 124 -42.24 13.28 0.51
N LYS A 125 -42.90 14.38 0.14
CA LYS A 125 -43.23 15.50 1.01
C LYS A 125 -44.37 15.06 1.93
N LEU A 126 -44.23 15.27 3.23
CA LEU A 126 -45.36 15.38 4.15
C LEU A 126 -45.27 16.73 4.86
N ASN A 127 -46.38 17.46 4.81
CA ASN A 127 -46.55 18.81 5.34
C ASN A 127 -47.79 18.80 6.25
N GLY A 128 -47.72 19.50 7.38
CA GLY A 128 -48.82 19.80 8.33
C GLY A 128 -48.81 18.91 9.59
N GLY A 129 -48.93 19.39 10.83
CA GLY A 129 -49.17 20.73 11.39
C GLY A 129 -49.89 20.58 12.76
N GLY A 130 -49.48 21.36 13.77
CA GLY A 130 -50.13 21.52 15.10
C GLY A 130 -49.72 20.48 16.15
N GLU A 131 -49.50 20.76 17.44
CA GLU A 131 -49.69 21.93 18.30
C GLU A 131 -48.81 21.81 19.57
N GLU A 132 -48.66 22.97 20.21
CA GLU A 132 -48.02 23.44 21.45
C GLU A 132 -47.76 22.52 22.67
N GLY A 133 -46.76 22.93 23.46
CA GLY A 133 -46.62 22.59 24.89
C GLY A 133 -45.20 22.81 25.43
N GLY A 134 -44.90 24.01 25.93
CA GLY A 134 -43.58 24.37 26.48
C GLY A 134 -43.33 23.96 27.94
N ALA A 135 -42.06 24.02 28.36
CA ALA A 135 -41.62 24.52 29.68
C ALA A 135 -40.09 24.54 29.76
N ASP A 136 -39.56 25.72 30.11
CA ASP A 136 -38.22 26.00 30.61
C ASP A 136 -37.95 25.28 31.93
N GLN A 137 -36.69 24.87 32.16
CA GLN A 137 -36.03 25.04 33.46
C GLN A 137 -34.50 24.89 33.33
N ARG A 138 -33.80 25.98 33.65
CA ARG A 138 -32.40 26.01 34.06
C ARG A 138 -32.37 25.75 35.57
N ASP A 139 -31.37 25.01 36.03
CA ASP A 139 -30.82 25.20 37.36
C ASP A 139 -29.30 24.99 37.35
N THR A 140 -28.63 25.96 37.98
CA THR A 140 -27.21 26.10 38.26
C THR A 140 -26.94 25.74 39.72
N ALA A 141 -25.80 25.10 40.02
CA ALA A 141 -25.12 25.19 41.31
C ALA A 141 -23.64 24.77 41.22
N ASP A 142 -22.82 25.78 40.93
CA ASP A 142 -21.58 26.25 41.58
C ASP A 142 -20.81 25.49 42.69
N GLN A 143 -19.52 25.90 42.72
CA GLN A 143 -18.51 26.01 43.81
C GLN A 143 -17.55 24.82 44.04
N GLN A 144 -16.23 24.98 44.24
CA GLN A 144 -15.36 26.12 44.59
C GLN A 144 -13.90 25.66 44.32
N ASP A 145 -13.05 26.36 43.57
CA ASP A 145 -12.25 27.57 43.88
C ASP A 145 -11.06 27.35 44.84
N CYS A 146 -9.86 27.76 44.39
CA CYS A 146 -8.96 28.70 45.07
C CYS A 146 -7.54 28.66 44.47
N ALA A 147 -7.19 29.75 43.79
CA ALA A 147 -5.83 30.19 43.52
C ALA A 147 -5.35 31.16 44.62
N GLN A 148 -4.03 31.36 44.73
CA GLN A 148 -3.27 32.60 45.02
C GLN A 148 -1.81 32.18 45.35
N THR A 149 -0.72 32.52 44.64
CA THR A 149 -0.09 33.74 44.08
C THR A 149 1.18 34.16 44.84
N VAL A 150 2.12 34.73 44.04
CA VAL A 150 3.27 35.61 44.36
C VAL A 150 4.57 34.87 44.73
N GLY A 151 5.76 35.09 44.16
CA GLY A 151 6.30 36.09 43.22
C GLY A 151 7.79 36.33 43.57
N GLY A 152 8.66 36.64 42.60
CA GLY A 152 9.96 37.30 42.90
C GLY A 152 11.21 36.88 42.10
N ALA A 153 11.55 37.73 41.12
CA ALA A 153 12.89 38.27 40.79
C ALA A 153 14.05 37.40 40.19
N GLU A 154 14.56 37.85 39.04
CA GLU A 154 15.92 37.65 38.52
C GLU A 154 16.97 38.48 39.32
N PRO A 155 18.30 38.29 39.15
CA PRO A 155 19.01 39.02 38.09
C PRO A 155 20.25 38.34 37.44
N THR A 156 20.51 38.72 36.17
CA THR A 156 21.78 39.04 35.47
C THR A 156 23.09 38.20 35.61
N GLY A 157 23.57 37.71 34.46
CA GLY A 157 24.87 38.13 33.87
C GLY A 157 26.13 37.25 34.03
N SER A 158 26.61 36.63 32.94
CA SER A 158 28.01 36.72 32.45
C SER A 158 28.22 35.85 31.20
N GLN A 159 28.99 36.42 30.26
CA GLN A 159 29.55 35.80 29.06
C GLN A 159 30.68 34.86 29.45
N ASP A 160 30.93 33.81 28.67
CA ASP A 160 32.28 33.51 28.16
C ASP A 160 32.22 32.54 26.97
N THR A 161 32.99 32.91 25.96
CA THR A 161 33.37 32.22 24.74
C THR A 161 34.36 31.09 25.01
N GLU A 162 34.27 29.97 24.29
CA GLU A 162 35.45 29.18 23.86
C GLU A 162 35.08 28.14 22.78
N GLU A 163 35.71 28.24 21.60
CA GLU A 163 35.93 27.12 20.68
C GLU A 163 37.02 26.20 21.25
N PRO A 164 37.05 24.91 20.86
CA PRO A 164 38.04 24.53 19.84
C PRO A 164 37.60 23.43 18.84
N GLN A 165 37.97 23.68 17.59
CA GLN A 165 38.52 22.77 16.56
C GLN A 165 38.39 21.24 16.72
N GLY A 166 37.64 20.64 15.78
CA GLY A 166 38.18 19.80 14.70
C GLY A 166 38.70 18.39 15.02
N VAL A 167 37.92 17.36 14.66
CA VAL A 167 38.44 16.10 14.08
C VAL A 167 37.48 15.60 13.00
N ALA A 168 38.01 15.40 11.80
CA ALA A 168 37.33 14.89 10.62
C ALA A 168 37.04 13.38 10.73
N SER A 169 35.87 12.95 10.22
CA SER A 169 35.70 11.59 9.71
C SER A 169 34.61 11.53 8.64
N GLN A 170 35.06 11.01 7.50
CA GLN A 170 34.45 10.72 6.20
C GLN A 170 32.93 10.45 6.22
N ARG A 171 32.20 11.26 5.43
CA ARG A 171 30.84 11.00 4.98
C ARG A 171 30.87 10.08 3.76
N THR A 172 30.29 8.90 3.87
CA THR A 172 29.76 8.14 2.73
C THR A 172 28.43 8.77 2.35
N GLY A 173 28.33 9.29 1.13
CA GLY A 173 27.08 9.81 0.57
C GLY A 173 26.17 8.66 0.16
N GLU A 174 25.02 8.56 0.83
CA GLU A 174 23.85 7.82 0.35
C GLU A 174 22.86 8.90 -0.10
N GLU A 175 22.57 8.95 -1.40
CA GLU A 175 21.64 9.92 -1.99
C GLU A 175 20.21 9.61 -1.54
N GLU A 176 19.56 10.62 -0.97
CA GLU A 176 18.18 10.59 -0.53
C GLU A 176 17.26 10.70 -1.75
N GLU A 177 16.35 9.74 -1.93
CA GLU A 177 15.23 9.87 -2.88
C GLU A 177 14.23 10.88 -2.30
N GLU A 178 14.25 12.12 -2.81
CA GLU A 178 13.23 13.12 -2.54
C GLU A 178 12.01 12.88 -3.44
N ASP A 179 10.92 12.36 -2.86
CA ASP A 179 9.58 12.41 -3.43
C ASP A 179 9.03 13.84 -3.29
N GLU A 180 9.26 14.70 -4.31
CA GLU A 180 8.58 16.00 -4.38
C GLU A 180 7.07 15.80 -4.64
N GLN A 181 6.27 16.13 -3.63
CA GLN A 181 4.83 16.36 -3.75
C GLN A 181 4.61 17.75 -4.35
N VAL A 182 4.28 17.81 -5.63
CA VAL A 182 3.81 19.05 -6.25
C VAL A 182 2.36 19.28 -5.84
N GLU A 183 2.16 20.15 -4.86
CA GLU A 183 0.87 20.81 -4.62
C GLU A 183 0.68 21.90 -5.69
N ALA A 184 -0.32 21.74 -6.54
CA ALA A 184 -0.72 22.77 -7.50
C ALA A 184 -1.71 23.72 -6.81
N GLU A 185 -1.25 24.94 -6.53
CA GLU A 185 -2.10 26.06 -6.14
C GLU A 185 -2.86 26.59 -7.37
N ASP A 186 -4.15 26.82 -7.15
CA ASP A 186 -5.15 27.20 -8.13
C ASP A 186 -5.17 28.74 -8.24
N GLU A 187 -4.51 29.32 -9.25
CA GLU A 187 -4.67 30.73 -9.59
C GLU A 187 -5.44 30.90 -10.91
N ALA A 188 -6.71 31.26 -10.77
CA ALA A 188 -7.56 31.72 -11.84
C ALA A 188 -7.14 33.13 -12.29
N GLN A 189 -6.67 33.28 -13.53
CA GLN A 189 -6.67 34.56 -14.23
C GLN A 189 -7.53 34.50 -15.50
N ALA A 190 -8.58 35.31 -15.46
CA ALA A 190 -9.52 35.56 -16.54
C ALA A 190 -8.83 36.34 -17.68
N GLY A 191 -8.85 35.76 -18.88
CA GLY A 191 -8.49 36.41 -20.13
C GLY A 191 -9.63 36.32 -21.13
N SER A 192 -10.36 37.43 -21.28
CA SER A 192 -11.44 37.64 -22.25
C SER A 192 -10.88 37.72 -23.69
N GLY A 193 -11.49 36.99 -24.62
CA GLY A 193 -11.24 37.13 -26.06
C GLY A 193 -12.25 36.33 -26.88
N GLY A 194 -13.37 36.98 -27.24
CA GLY A 194 -14.45 36.37 -28.02
C GLY A 194 -14.10 36.19 -29.51
N GLY A 195 -14.72 35.18 -30.13
CA GLY A 195 -14.59 34.92 -31.56
C GLY A 195 -15.45 33.75 -32.06
N THR A 196 -16.74 34.02 -32.21
CA THR A 196 -17.66 33.52 -33.25
C THR A 196 -17.91 32.00 -33.46
N LYS A 197 -19.17 31.60 -33.22
CA LYS A 197 -19.77 30.33 -33.63
C LYS A 197 -20.09 30.31 -35.13
N ALA A 198 -19.73 29.22 -35.79
CA ALA A 198 -20.40 28.57 -36.93
C ALA A 198 -19.84 27.14 -36.96
N GLY A 199 -20.53 26.05 -37.22
CA GLY A 199 -21.87 25.76 -37.72
C GLY A 199 -21.87 24.24 -37.90
N ASP A 200 -23.00 23.62 -37.64
CA ASP A 200 -23.23 22.18 -37.59
C ASP A 200 -22.73 21.44 -38.84
N GLY A 201 -22.10 20.27 -38.65
CA GLY A 201 -21.43 19.52 -39.70
C GLY A 201 -21.30 18.04 -39.35
N GLN A 202 -22.39 17.31 -39.62
CA GLN A 202 -22.50 15.87 -39.90
C GLN A 202 -21.45 14.92 -39.31
N THR A 203 -21.93 14.10 -38.36
CA THR A 203 -21.32 12.86 -37.88
C THR A 203 -20.87 11.96 -39.04
N GLY A 204 -19.58 11.96 -39.33
CA GLY A 204 -18.90 10.91 -40.07
C GLY A 204 -18.70 9.70 -39.16
N GLU A 205 -19.14 8.54 -39.63
CA GLU A 205 -18.82 7.25 -39.05
C GLU A 205 -17.32 6.95 -39.24
N GLY A 206 -16.63 6.64 -38.14
CA GLY A 206 -15.37 5.86 -38.19
C GLY A 206 -14.05 6.62 -38.13
N GLU A 207 -13.91 7.71 -37.36
CA GLU A 207 -12.55 8.10 -36.93
C GLU A 207 -12.06 7.10 -35.86
N GLU A 208 -11.11 6.24 -36.23
CA GLU A 208 -10.35 5.46 -35.24
C GLU A 208 -9.72 6.45 -34.25
N LYS A 209 -10.26 6.45 -33.03
CA LYS A 209 -9.80 7.35 -31.98
C LYS A 209 -8.32 7.10 -31.72
N VAL A 210 -7.47 8.07 -32.09
CA VAL A 210 -6.03 8.01 -31.85
C VAL A 210 -5.79 7.81 -30.36
N LEU A 211 -5.10 6.73 -30.00
CA LEU A 211 -4.79 6.41 -28.61
C LEU A 211 -3.81 7.44 -28.05
N LYS A 212 -3.99 7.74 -26.77
CA LYS A 212 -3.04 8.51 -26.00
C LYS A 212 -2.12 7.60 -25.21
N PHE A 213 -0.85 7.95 -25.08
CA PHE A 213 0.09 7.12 -24.35
C PHE A 213 1.10 7.92 -23.53
N ARG A 214 1.71 7.23 -22.56
CA ARG A 214 2.96 7.67 -21.92
C ARG A 214 3.96 6.53 -21.89
N VAL A 215 5.24 6.89 -21.74
CA VAL A 215 6.30 5.95 -21.41
C VAL A 215 6.79 6.24 -20.00
N THR A 216 6.90 5.19 -19.19
CA THR A 216 7.49 5.27 -17.86
C THR A 216 8.73 4.40 -17.82
N CYS A 217 9.87 5.01 -17.56
CA CYS A 217 11.14 4.31 -17.42
C CYS A 217 11.51 4.19 -15.94
N ASN A 218 11.71 2.95 -15.47
CA ASN A 218 12.27 2.68 -14.15
C ASN A 218 13.67 2.13 -14.35
N ARG A 219 14.68 2.83 -13.83
CA ARG A 219 16.08 2.47 -13.99
C ARG A 219 16.72 2.23 -12.63
N ALA A 220 17.51 1.17 -12.53
CA ALA A 220 18.30 0.87 -11.35
C ALA A 220 19.67 0.28 -11.76
N GLY A 221 20.72 0.67 -11.04
CA GLY A 221 22.11 0.32 -11.32
C GLY A 221 22.94 1.52 -11.77
N ASP A 222 24.26 1.38 -11.59
CA ASP A 222 25.19 2.53 -11.54
C ASP A 222 25.98 2.72 -12.84
N LYS A 223 25.76 1.84 -13.83
CA LYS A 223 26.59 1.75 -15.05
C LYS A 223 25.95 2.40 -16.28
N HIS A 224 24.80 3.05 -16.14
CA HIS A 224 24.09 3.65 -17.26
C HIS A 224 24.56 5.08 -17.50
N SER A 225 24.87 5.42 -18.75
CA SER A 225 25.30 6.77 -19.16
C SER A 225 24.15 7.76 -19.38
N PHE A 226 22.91 7.36 -19.07
CA PHE A 226 21.68 8.12 -19.30
C PHE A 226 20.73 8.08 -18.09
N THR A 227 19.83 9.06 -18.01
CA THR A 227 18.79 9.13 -16.98
C THR A 227 17.51 8.41 -17.41
N SER A 228 16.64 8.08 -16.45
CA SER A 228 15.34 7.46 -16.73
C SER A 228 14.45 8.34 -17.62
N ASN A 229 14.48 9.66 -17.41
CA ASN A 229 13.68 10.60 -18.18
C ASN A 229 14.15 10.70 -19.64
N GLU A 230 15.46 10.65 -19.88
CA GLU A 230 16.03 10.62 -21.23
C GLU A 230 15.65 9.34 -21.97
N ALA A 231 15.80 8.18 -21.32
CA ALA A 231 15.38 6.91 -21.90
C ALA A 231 13.87 6.88 -22.19
N ALA A 232 13.03 7.37 -21.27
CA ALA A 232 11.58 7.46 -21.49
C ALA A 232 11.21 8.38 -22.66
N ARG A 233 11.89 9.54 -22.77
CA ARG A 233 11.66 10.52 -23.84
C ARG A 233 12.02 9.94 -25.21
N ASP A 234 13.21 9.39 -25.36
CA ASP A 234 13.73 8.93 -26.65
C ASP A 234 12.99 7.65 -27.09
N PHE A 235 12.82 6.68 -26.18
CA PHE A 235 11.98 5.51 -26.41
C PHE A 235 10.52 5.89 -26.72
N GLY A 236 9.97 6.89 -26.03
CA GLY A 236 8.64 7.41 -26.28
C GLY A 236 8.49 8.06 -27.66
N GLY A 237 9.50 8.79 -28.13
CA GLY A 237 9.54 9.32 -29.49
C GLY A 237 9.46 8.21 -30.53
N ALA A 238 10.22 7.12 -30.34
CA ALA A 238 10.18 5.96 -31.22
C ALA A 238 8.82 5.22 -31.17
N VAL A 239 8.19 5.10 -30.00
CA VAL A 239 6.83 4.54 -29.86
C VAL A 239 5.80 5.41 -30.59
N GLN A 240 5.89 6.73 -30.47
CA GLN A 240 5.01 7.67 -31.19
C GLN A 240 5.18 7.54 -32.70
N GLU A 241 6.42 7.46 -33.21
CA GLU A 241 6.67 7.27 -34.64
C GLU A 241 6.12 5.93 -35.14
N HIS A 242 6.28 4.86 -34.35
CA HIS A 242 5.85 3.51 -34.73
C HIS A 242 4.31 3.35 -34.76
N PHE A 243 3.61 3.87 -33.76
CA PHE A 243 2.16 3.67 -33.61
C PHE A 243 1.30 4.87 -33.99
N GLN A 244 1.91 6.04 -34.21
CA GLN A 244 1.20 7.32 -34.44
C GLN A 244 0.26 7.70 -33.28
N TRP A 245 0.54 7.22 -32.06
CA TRP A 245 -0.18 7.59 -30.85
C TRP A 245 0.19 8.99 -30.36
N LYS A 246 -0.71 9.63 -29.63
CA LYS A 246 -0.48 10.97 -29.07
C LYS A 246 0.10 10.87 -27.66
N ALA A 247 1.26 11.48 -27.42
CA ALA A 247 1.82 11.56 -26.07
C ALA A 247 0.93 12.40 -25.14
N ASP A 248 0.59 11.88 -23.97
CA ASP A 248 -0.18 12.57 -22.92
C ASP A 248 0.28 12.05 -21.55
N MET A 249 1.01 12.85 -20.77
CA MET A 249 1.61 12.37 -19.51
C MET A 249 0.60 12.21 -18.37
N THR A 250 -0.58 12.82 -18.53
CA THR A 250 -1.61 12.90 -17.48
C THR A 250 -2.81 12.03 -17.80
N ASN A 251 -3.27 12.05 -19.06
CA ASN A 251 -4.54 11.47 -19.47
C ASN A 251 -4.35 10.49 -20.65
N PHE A 252 -3.52 9.48 -20.41
CA PHE A 252 -3.15 8.42 -21.36
C PHE A 252 -4.11 7.23 -21.30
N ASP A 253 -4.26 6.53 -22.43
CA ASP A 253 -4.95 5.25 -22.52
C ASP A 253 -3.98 4.09 -22.28
N VAL A 254 -2.76 4.19 -22.83
CA VAL A 254 -1.70 3.18 -22.78
C VAL A 254 -0.52 3.70 -21.98
N GLU A 255 -0.01 2.89 -21.05
CA GLU A 255 1.28 3.14 -20.41
C GLU A 255 2.26 2.05 -20.82
N VAL A 256 3.33 2.47 -21.50
CA VAL A 256 4.42 1.61 -21.89
C VAL A 256 5.51 1.71 -20.83
N LEU A 257 5.93 0.56 -20.30
CA LEU A 257 6.93 0.46 -19.25
C LEU A 257 8.26 0.05 -19.86
N LEU A 258 9.31 0.83 -19.58
CA LEU A 258 10.70 0.50 -19.86
C LEU A 258 11.41 0.28 -18.52
N ASN A 259 11.55 -0.98 -18.10
CA ASN A 259 12.25 -1.30 -16.86
C ASN A 259 13.68 -1.73 -17.19
N ILE A 260 14.65 -1.00 -16.67
CA ILE A 260 16.08 -1.26 -16.84
C ILE A 260 16.69 -1.54 -15.48
N HIS A 261 17.32 -2.68 -15.31
CA HIS A 261 18.09 -2.98 -14.11
C HIS A 261 19.44 -3.61 -14.47
N SER A 262 20.53 -2.93 -14.16
CA SER A 262 21.87 -3.36 -14.57
C SER A 262 21.90 -3.66 -16.09
N ASN A 263 22.02 -4.92 -16.51
CA ASN A 263 22.00 -5.33 -17.91
C ASN A 263 20.66 -5.97 -18.34
N GLU A 264 19.65 -5.96 -17.49
CA GLU A 264 18.32 -6.51 -17.79
C GLU A 264 17.40 -5.40 -18.28
N VAL A 265 16.72 -5.63 -19.42
CA VAL A 265 15.71 -4.71 -19.98
C VAL A 265 14.41 -5.46 -20.15
N VAL A 266 13.33 -4.92 -19.57
CA VAL A 266 11.98 -5.46 -19.72
C VAL A 266 11.08 -4.35 -20.25
N VAL A 267 10.56 -4.58 -21.45
CA VAL A 267 9.53 -3.72 -22.04
C VAL A 267 8.17 -4.35 -21.77
N GLY A 268 7.21 -3.55 -21.32
CA GLY A 268 5.86 -4.03 -21.00
C GLY A 268 4.78 -2.98 -21.23
N ILE A 269 3.53 -3.40 -21.11
CA ILE A 269 2.36 -2.51 -21.16
C ILE A 269 1.58 -2.67 -19.85
N ALA A 270 1.34 -1.56 -19.15
CA ALA A 270 0.65 -1.58 -17.87
C ALA A 270 -0.80 -2.09 -18.01
N LEU A 271 -1.20 -2.97 -17.11
CA LEU A 271 -2.56 -3.52 -17.04
C LEU A 271 -3.37 -2.87 -15.90
N THR A 272 -2.69 -2.40 -14.85
CA THR A 272 -3.28 -1.65 -13.73
C THR A 272 -3.13 -0.16 -13.95
N GLU A 273 -4.22 0.60 -13.78
CA GLU A 273 -4.21 2.07 -13.81
C GLU A 273 -3.93 2.62 -12.42
N GLU A 274 -4.59 2.06 -11.41
CA GLU A 274 -4.29 2.27 -10.00
C GLU A 274 -3.71 1.00 -9.40
N SER A 275 -2.75 1.16 -8.50
CA SER A 275 -2.10 0.02 -7.84
C SER A 275 -3.09 -0.77 -6.98
N LEU A 276 -3.03 -2.09 -7.03
CA LEU A 276 -3.94 -3.03 -6.37
C LEU A 276 -3.86 -2.98 -4.83
N HIS A 277 -2.83 -2.37 -4.25
CA HIS A 277 -2.79 -2.13 -2.81
C HIS A 277 -3.84 -1.12 -2.34
N ARG A 278 -4.33 -0.24 -3.23
CA ARG A 278 -5.39 0.74 -2.96
C ARG A 278 -6.77 0.09 -3.00
N ARG A 279 -6.95 -0.87 -2.11
CA ARG A 279 -8.21 -1.59 -1.89
C ARG A 279 -8.63 -1.48 -0.43
N ASN A 280 -9.92 -1.71 -0.19
CA ASN A 280 -10.57 -1.86 1.11
C ASN A 280 -10.55 -0.61 2.04
N ILE A 281 -9.45 0.13 2.11
CA ILE A 281 -9.27 1.32 2.95
C ILE A 281 -9.77 2.58 2.24
N THR A 282 -10.58 3.37 2.94
CA THR A 282 -11.11 4.67 2.47
C THR A 282 -10.75 5.83 3.39
N HIS A 283 -10.47 5.56 4.66
CA HIS A 283 -10.04 6.52 5.69
C HIS A 283 -8.60 6.24 6.05
N PHE A 284 -7.71 7.00 5.41
CA PHE A 284 -6.27 6.89 5.62
C PHE A 284 -5.82 7.66 6.87
N GLY A 285 -4.73 7.18 7.44
CA GLY A 285 -3.95 7.81 8.50
C GLY A 285 -2.49 7.92 8.10
N PRO A 286 -1.67 8.61 8.91
CA PRO A 286 -0.30 9.02 8.56
C PRO A 286 0.66 7.85 8.27
N THR A 287 0.35 6.66 8.76
CA THR A 287 1.16 5.45 8.64
C THR A 287 0.32 4.25 8.22
N THR A 288 -0.67 4.45 7.35
CA THR A 288 -1.52 3.34 6.87
C THR A 288 -0.68 2.33 6.11
N LEU A 289 -0.65 1.09 6.58
CA LEU A 289 0.06 0.00 5.93
C LEU A 289 -0.57 -0.32 4.56
N ARG A 290 0.25 -0.59 3.55
CA ARG A 290 -0.24 -1.07 2.24
C ARG A 290 -0.92 -2.43 2.40
N SER A 291 -2.09 -2.60 1.77
CA SER A 291 -2.87 -3.85 1.85
C SER A 291 -2.11 -5.08 1.33
N THR A 292 -1.19 -4.90 0.37
CA THR A 292 -0.33 -5.97 -0.16
C THR A 292 0.69 -6.46 0.87
N LEU A 293 1.27 -5.55 1.65
CA LEU A 293 2.16 -5.87 2.76
C LEU A 293 1.39 -6.51 3.93
N ALA A 294 0.21 -5.98 4.26
CA ALA A 294 -0.68 -6.58 5.26
C ALA A 294 -1.04 -8.03 4.91
N TYR A 295 -1.41 -8.29 3.65
CA TYR A 295 -1.68 -9.64 3.13
C TYR A 295 -0.45 -10.56 3.27
N GLY A 296 0.72 -10.08 2.86
CA GLY A 296 1.97 -10.83 3.00
C GLY A 296 2.27 -11.22 4.45
N MET A 297 2.14 -10.27 5.38
CA MET A 297 2.32 -10.51 6.81
C MET A 297 1.36 -11.58 7.36
N LEU A 298 0.09 -11.55 6.94
CA LEU A 298 -0.90 -12.56 7.32
C LEU A 298 -0.56 -13.93 6.73
N ARG A 299 -0.19 -14.01 5.45
CA ARG A 299 0.24 -15.27 4.79
C ARG A 299 1.44 -15.92 5.47
N LEU A 300 2.40 -15.15 5.99
CA LEU A 300 3.53 -15.71 6.76
C LEU A 300 3.12 -16.46 8.02
N CYS A 301 1.95 -16.12 8.57
CA CYS A 301 1.40 -16.89 9.68
C CYS A 301 0.74 -18.18 9.20
N ASP A 302 0.41 -18.38 7.94
CA ASP A 302 -0.38 -19.53 7.49
C ASP A 302 -1.70 -19.72 8.29
N PRO A 303 -2.65 -18.74 8.24
CA PRO A 303 -3.89 -18.80 9.02
C PRO A 303 -4.75 -20.01 8.65
N GLN A 304 -5.24 -20.70 9.67
CA GLN A 304 -6.13 -21.85 9.55
C GLN A 304 -7.56 -21.45 9.91
N PRO A 305 -8.59 -22.11 9.34
CA PRO A 305 -9.97 -21.89 9.76
C PRO A 305 -10.09 -22.00 11.29
N THR A 306 -10.92 -21.13 11.88
CA THR A 306 -11.13 -20.97 13.33
C THR A 306 -10.02 -20.29 14.14
N ASP A 307 -8.88 -19.94 13.53
CA ASP A 307 -7.86 -19.17 14.22
C ASP A 307 -8.41 -17.79 14.67
N ILE A 308 -8.03 -17.39 15.88
CA ILE A 308 -8.27 -16.04 16.41
C ILE A 308 -7.03 -15.18 16.13
N ILE A 309 -7.20 -14.16 15.30
CA ILE A 309 -6.13 -13.28 14.81
C ILE A 309 -6.28 -11.90 15.44
N ILE A 310 -5.22 -11.41 16.09
CA ILE A 310 -5.21 -10.10 16.73
C ILE A 310 -4.22 -9.13 16.06
N ASP A 311 -4.68 -7.91 15.80
CA ASP A 311 -3.82 -6.74 15.54
C ASP A 311 -3.95 -5.72 16.69
N PRO A 312 -3.04 -5.74 17.68
CA PRO A 312 -3.15 -4.91 18.87
C PRO A 312 -2.70 -3.46 18.71
N MET A 313 -2.15 -3.07 17.56
CA MET A 313 -1.76 -1.69 17.23
C MET A 313 -2.24 -1.36 15.82
N CYS A 314 -3.54 -1.48 15.60
CA CYS A 314 -4.09 -1.62 14.25
C CYS A 314 -4.08 -0.35 13.41
N GLY A 315 -3.90 0.83 14.00
CA GLY A 315 -3.97 2.10 13.29
C GLY A 315 -5.31 2.26 12.55
N THR A 316 -5.28 2.28 11.22
CA THR A 316 -6.47 2.38 10.37
C THR A 316 -7.14 1.04 10.06
N GLY A 317 -6.64 -0.07 10.59
CA GLY A 317 -7.22 -1.41 10.44
C GLY A 317 -6.83 -2.14 9.15
N ALA A 318 -5.71 -1.79 8.50
CA ALA A 318 -5.31 -2.40 7.23
C ALA A 318 -5.13 -3.94 7.31
N ILE A 319 -4.45 -4.42 8.36
CA ILE A 319 -4.23 -5.86 8.61
C ILE A 319 -5.55 -6.60 8.85
N PRO A 320 -6.38 -6.25 9.84
CA PRO A 320 -7.61 -6.98 10.11
C PRO A 320 -8.62 -6.93 8.94
N ILE A 321 -8.69 -5.82 8.22
CA ILE A 321 -9.57 -5.66 7.04
C ILE A 321 -9.11 -6.55 5.88
N GLU A 322 -7.81 -6.64 5.65
CA GLU A 322 -7.28 -7.55 4.63
C GLU A 322 -7.46 -9.02 5.05
N GLY A 323 -7.29 -9.30 6.33
CA GLY A 323 -7.50 -10.60 6.94
C GLY A 323 -8.91 -11.14 6.73
N VAL A 324 -9.93 -10.40 7.17
CA VAL A 324 -11.33 -10.85 7.05
C VAL A 324 -11.78 -11.03 5.59
N ALA A 325 -11.16 -10.28 4.68
CA ALA A 325 -11.48 -10.37 3.25
C ALA A 325 -10.91 -11.64 2.58
N GLU A 326 -9.83 -12.22 3.10
CA GLU A 326 -9.23 -13.45 2.56
C GLU A 326 -9.54 -14.69 3.41
N TRP A 327 -9.53 -14.58 4.73
CA TRP A 327 -9.76 -15.67 5.67
C TRP A 327 -11.06 -15.45 6.48
N PRO A 328 -12.25 -15.49 5.84
CA PRO A 328 -13.52 -15.27 6.52
C PRO A 328 -13.86 -16.38 7.55
N GLY A 329 -13.14 -17.50 7.52
CA GLY A 329 -13.23 -18.56 8.53
C GLY A 329 -12.42 -18.30 9.80
N CYS A 330 -11.62 -17.23 9.85
CA CYS A 330 -10.93 -16.77 11.05
C CYS A 330 -11.74 -15.68 11.77
N TYR A 331 -11.50 -15.49 13.07
CA TYR A 331 -12.03 -14.35 13.80
C TYR A 331 -10.94 -13.31 13.99
N HIS A 332 -11.22 -12.06 13.62
CA HIS A 332 -10.26 -10.97 13.72
C HIS A 332 -10.62 -10.04 14.89
N ILE A 333 -9.61 -9.68 15.69
CA ILE A 333 -9.74 -8.69 16.75
C ILE A 333 -8.70 -7.62 16.50
N ALA A 334 -9.10 -6.36 16.50
CA ALA A 334 -8.21 -5.25 16.27
C ALA A 334 -8.35 -4.22 17.38
N GLY A 335 -7.29 -3.47 17.63
CA GLY A 335 -7.40 -2.32 18.51
C GLY A 335 -6.18 -1.45 18.52
N ASP A 336 -6.36 -0.26 19.09
CA ASP A 336 -5.34 0.77 19.17
C ASP A 336 -5.59 1.62 20.43
N ASN A 337 -4.53 2.25 20.95
CA ASN A 337 -4.67 3.13 22.11
C ASN A 337 -5.21 4.51 21.72
N ASN A 338 -5.03 4.91 20.47
CA ASN A 338 -5.46 6.19 19.96
C ASN A 338 -6.93 6.12 19.51
N PRO A 339 -7.85 6.87 20.14
CA PRO A 339 -9.26 6.85 19.79
C PRO A 339 -9.53 7.29 18.35
N GLN A 340 -8.67 8.15 17.77
CA GLN A 340 -8.81 8.56 16.36
C GLN A 340 -8.42 7.45 15.39
N ALA A 341 -7.45 6.60 15.75
CA ALA A 341 -7.08 5.43 14.96
C ALA A 341 -8.25 4.42 14.94
N VAL A 342 -8.77 4.08 16.13
CA VAL A 342 -9.96 3.24 16.31
C VAL A 342 -11.15 3.76 15.49
N LYS A 343 -11.43 5.07 15.54
CA LYS A 343 -12.50 5.70 14.75
C LYS A 343 -12.29 5.53 13.24
N ARG A 344 -11.06 5.70 12.73
CA ARG A 344 -10.74 5.49 11.31
C ARG A 344 -10.89 4.02 10.92
N ALA A 345 -10.42 3.10 11.75
CA ALA A 345 -10.57 1.66 11.54
C ALA A 345 -12.06 1.28 11.47
N ALA A 346 -12.88 1.75 12.41
CA ALA A 346 -14.33 1.53 12.40
C ALA A 346 -14.98 2.04 11.10
N ASN A 347 -14.61 3.24 10.63
CA ASN A 347 -15.14 3.77 9.36
C ASN A 347 -14.71 2.92 8.15
N ASN A 348 -13.49 2.39 8.13
CA ASN A 348 -13.03 1.47 7.08
C ASN A 348 -13.79 0.13 7.11
N ILE A 349 -14.07 -0.41 8.30
CA ILE A 349 -14.89 -1.62 8.47
C ILE A 349 -16.32 -1.37 7.97
N CYS A 350 -16.94 -0.24 8.31
CA CYS A 350 -18.26 0.14 7.79
C CYS A 350 -18.27 0.26 6.26
N SER A 351 -17.21 0.81 5.67
CA SER A 351 -17.02 0.91 4.22
C SER A 351 -16.93 -0.47 3.56
N LEU A 352 -16.27 -1.43 4.21
CA LEU A 352 -16.20 -2.82 3.77
C LEU A 352 -17.57 -3.49 3.83
N LEU A 353 -18.30 -3.36 4.93
CA LEU A 353 -19.64 -3.94 5.11
C LEU A 353 -20.62 -3.50 4.01
N ARG A 354 -20.68 -2.19 3.72
CA ARG A 354 -21.52 -1.65 2.64
C ARG A 354 -21.17 -2.22 1.25
N LYS A 355 -19.89 -2.51 1.01
CA LYS A 355 -19.44 -3.14 -0.26
C LYS A 355 -19.85 -4.61 -0.37
N THR A 356 -20.04 -5.30 0.74
CA THR A 356 -20.46 -6.71 0.79
C THR A 356 -21.98 -6.84 0.69
N GLU A 357 -22.74 -6.00 1.41
CA GLU A 357 -24.21 -5.97 1.35
C GLU A 357 -24.75 -5.66 -0.06
N SER A 358 -24.04 -4.85 -0.84
CA SER A 358 -24.41 -4.53 -2.22
C SER A 358 -24.17 -5.66 -3.22
N LYS A 359 -23.52 -6.77 -2.83
CA LYS A 359 -23.23 -7.90 -3.70
C LYS A 359 -24.08 -9.14 -3.42
N ASP A 360 -24.47 -9.38 -2.17
CA ASP A 360 -25.26 -10.53 -1.76
C ASP A 360 -26.48 -10.08 -0.94
N SER A 361 -27.67 -10.17 -1.53
CA SER A 361 -28.96 -9.81 -0.90
C SER A 361 -29.48 -10.88 0.09
N SER A 362 -28.61 -11.74 0.60
CA SER A 362 -28.97 -12.88 1.45
C SER A 362 -28.04 -12.94 2.65
N SER A 363 -28.61 -12.67 3.84
CA SER A 363 -28.02 -12.78 5.17
C SER A 363 -26.91 -11.77 5.50
N SER A 364 -27.29 -10.68 6.16
CA SER A 364 -26.38 -9.72 6.81
C SER A 364 -25.71 -10.32 8.06
N LEU A 365 -24.98 -11.43 7.91
CA LEU A 365 -24.00 -11.81 8.92
C LEU A 365 -22.89 -10.76 8.84
N GLY A 366 -22.65 -10.06 9.94
CA GLY A 366 -21.56 -9.08 10.03
C GLY A 366 -20.20 -9.70 9.66
N VAL A 367 -19.19 -8.86 9.51
CA VAL A 367 -17.82 -9.36 9.35
C VAL A 367 -17.31 -9.91 10.69
N PRO A 368 -16.60 -11.05 10.73
CA PRO A 368 -16.00 -11.59 11.94
C PRO A 368 -14.77 -10.77 12.35
N LEU A 369 -15.00 -9.48 12.64
CA LEU A 369 -13.99 -8.49 12.96
C LEU A 369 -14.53 -7.50 14.00
N ASP A 370 -13.92 -7.51 15.18
CA ASP A 370 -14.16 -6.50 16.21
C ASP A 370 -13.01 -5.48 16.28
N ILE A 371 -13.36 -4.23 16.61
CA ILE A 371 -12.42 -3.14 16.85
C ILE A 371 -12.63 -2.57 18.25
N ILE A 372 -11.56 -2.51 19.05
CA ILE A 372 -11.60 -2.14 20.46
C ILE A 372 -10.52 -1.07 20.75
N GLN A 373 -10.82 -0.10 21.61
CA GLN A 373 -9.78 0.79 22.15
C GLN A 373 -9.11 0.12 23.35
N TRP A 374 -7.78 -0.03 23.32
CA TRP A 374 -7.02 -0.65 24.40
C TRP A 374 -5.58 -0.16 24.46
N ASP A 375 -4.84 -0.58 25.49
CA ASP A 375 -3.38 -0.48 25.53
C ASP A 375 -2.77 -1.87 25.26
N ILE A 376 -1.86 -1.97 24.29
CA ILE A 376 -1.12 -3.21 23.99
C ILE A 376 -0.29 -3.71 25.17
N CYS A 377 0.09 -2.85 26.11
CA CYS A 377 0.79 -3.28 27.33
C CYS A 377 -0.15 -3.99 28.33
N ARG A 378 -1.47 -3.95 28.12
CA ARG A 378 -2.47 -4.59 28.98
C ARG A 378 -3.76 -4.88 28.19
N LEU A 379 -3.71 -5.93 27.36
CA LEU A 379 -4.84 -6.35 26.54
C LEU A 379 -5.96 -6.94 27.41
N PRO A 380 -7.24 -6.55 27.18
CA PRO A 380 -8.39 -7.07 27.90
C PRO A 380 -8.79 -8.49 27.44
N LEU A 381 -7.81 -9.36 27.23
CA LEU A 381 -7.99 -10.72 26.71
C LEU A 381 -7.42 -11.76 27.69
N ARG A 382 -8.02 -12.95 27.68
CA ARG A 382 -7.57 -14.08 28.51
C ARG A 382 -6.20 -14.58 28.02
N THR A 383 -5.43 -15.16 28.93
CA THR A 383 -4.17 -15.82 28.59
C THR A 383 -4.43 -16.99 27.64
N GLY A 384 -3.61 -17.13 26.59
CA GLY A 384 -3.72 -18.21 25.60
C GLY A 384 -5.06 -18.25 24.85
N SER A 385 -5.61 -17.08 24.52
CA SER A 385 -6.90 -16.95 23.82
C SER A 385 -6.81 -16.50 22.37
N VAL A 386 -5.60 -16.23 21.86
CA VAL A 386 -5.38 -15.85 20.45
C VAL A 386 -4.33 -16.76 19.81
N ASP A 387 -4.52 -17.13 18.55
CA ASP A 387 -3.63 -18.05 17.85
C ASP A 387 -2.56 -17.29 17.06
N ILE A 388 -2.93 -16.12 16.52
CA ILE A 388 -2.05 -15.33 15.66
C ILE A 388 -2.03 -13.87 16.12
N VAL A 389 -0.84 -13.30 16.27
CA VAL A 389 -0.64 -11.84 16.43
C VAL A 389 -0.02 -11.29 15.14
N VAL A 390 -0.64 -10.30 14.48
CA VAL A 390 -0.04 -9.63 13.32
C VAL A 390 -0.15 -8.13 13.49
N THR A 391 0.98 -7.41 13.50
CA THR A 391 0.93 -5.96 13.73
C THR A 391 2.12 -5.20 13.16
N ASP A 392 1.85 -3.96 12.75
CA ASP A 392 2.84 -2.97 12.34
C ASP A 392 3.24 -2.11 13.55
N MET A 393 4.37 -2.44 14.18
CA MET A 393 4.78 -1.80 15.43
C MET A 393 5.30 -0.38 15.16
N PRO A 394 5.18 0.55 16.12
CA PRO A 394 5.67 1.92 15.92
C PRO A 394 7.19 1.95 15.72
N PHE A 395 7.65 2.55 14.62
CA PHE A 395 9.08 2.62 14.26
C PHE A 395 9.86 3.68 15.07
N GLY A 396 9.16 4.55 15.80
CA GLY A 396 9.80 5.64 16.54
C GLY A 396 10.33 6.78 15.68
N LYS A 397 9.79 6.92 14.45
CA LYS A 397 10.04 8.03 13.51
C LYS A 397 8.81 8.94 13.37
N ARG A 398 7.77 8.45 12.68
CA ARG A 398 6.50 9.18 12.45
C ARG A 398 5.51 9.02 13.62
N ILE A 399 5.57 7.88 14.31
CA ILE A 399 4.76 7.56 15.48
C ILE A 399 5.69 7.03 16.59
N GLY A 400 5.48 7.53 17.81
CA GLY A 400 6.31 7.20 18.97
C GLY A 400 7.73 7.78 18.86
N SER A 401 8.66 7.21 19.62
CA SER A 401 10.09 7.51 19.49
C SER A 401 10.92 6.27 19.79
N LYS A 402 12.13 6.17 19.22
CA LYS A 402 13.04 5.06 19.52
C LYS A 402 13.34 4.94 21.02
N LYS A 403 13.35 6.06 21.75
CA LYS A 403 13.50 6.07 23.21
C LYS A 403 12.32 5.35 23.89
N LYS A 404 11.09 5.67 23.50
CA LYS A 404 9.88 5.01 24.02
C LYS A 404 9.81 3.52 23.64
N ASN A 405 10.36 3.14 22.49
CA ASN A 405 10.41 1.73 22.06
C ASN A 405 11.19 0.82 23.02
N TRP A 406 12.19 1.36 23.74
CA TRP A 406 12.97 0.59 24.72
C TRP A 406 12.12 0.03 25.86
N ASP A 407 11.04 0.73 26.22
CA ASP A 407 10.10 0.30 27.24
C ASP A 407 8.90 -0.44 26.62
N LEU A 408 8.41 0.07 25.48
CA LEU A 408 7.24 -0.48 24.80
C LEU A 408 7.47 -1.89 24.24
N TYR A 409 8.59 -2.14 23.57
CA TYR A 409 8.80 -3.42 22.87
C TYR A 409 8.89 -4.62 23.83
N PRO A 410 9.61 -4.55 24.96
CA PRO A 410 9.57 -5.62 25.96
C PRO A 410 8.16 -5.83 26.53
N ALA A 411 7.46 -4.75 26.88
CA ALA A 411 6.12 -4.84 27.46
C ALA A 411 5.10 -5.45 26.48
N CYS A 412 5.10 -4.99 25.22
CA CYS A 412 4.18 -5.53 24.22
C CYS A 412 4.49 -6.99 23.89
N LEU A 413 5.77 -7.39 23.78
CA LEU A 413 6.12 -8.78 23.51
C LEU A 413 5.73 -9.73 24.65
N MET A 414 5.86 -9.29 25.91
CA MET A 414 5.37 -10.06 27.06
C MET A 414 3.85 -10.21 26.99
N GLU A 415 3.12 -9.13 26.73
CA GLU A 415 1.67 -9.16 26.70
C GLU A 415 1.11 -9.96 25.51
N MET A 416 1.70 -9.79 24.32
CA MET A 416 1.43 -10.65 23.16
C MET A 416 1.69 -12.12 23.50
N GLY A 417 2.79 -12.41 24.20
CA GLY A 417 3.13 -13.77 24.62
C GLY A 417 2.17 -14.34 25.66
N ARG A 418 1.55 -13.50 26.49
CA ARG A 418 0.53 -13.89 27.46
C ARG A 418 -0.76 -14.27 26.77
N VAL A 419 -1.25 -13.45 25.84
CA VAL A 419 -2.52 -13.72 25.15
C VAL A 419 -2.40 -14.84 24.12
N CYS A 420 -1.22 -15.04 23.53
CA CYS A 420 -1.02 -16.00 22.45
C CYS A 420 -0.92 -17.44 22.96
N THR A 421 -1.62 -18.37 22.29
CA THR A 421 -1.70 -19.80 22.62
C THR A 421 -0.30 -20.43 22.71
N PRO A 422 0.12 -20.97 23.87
CA PRO A 422 1.41 -21.63 24.01
C PRO A 422 1.59 -22.79 23.03
N GLY A 423 2.80 -22.93 22.47
CA GLY A 423 3.17 -24.04 21.59
C GLY A 423 2.74 -23.92 20.13
N THR A 424 1.50 -23.50 19.87
CA THR A 424 0.93 -23.36 18.51
C THR A 424 0.88 -21.91 18.02
N GLY A 425 0.86 -20.96 18.94
CA GLY A 425 0.73 -19.55 18.66
C GLY A 425 1.88 -18.97 17.83
N ARG A 426 1.58 -17.94 17.06
CA ARG A 426 2.55 -17.29 16.16
C ARG A 426 2.33 -15.79 16.11
N ALA A 427 3.42 -15.06 15.88
CA ALA A 427 3.37 -13.62 15.74
C ALA A 427 4.17 -13.15 14.52
N VAL A 428 3.60 -12.26 13.73
CA VAL A 428 4.28 -11.54 12.64
C VAL A 428 4.32 -10.06 12.95
N LEU A 429 5.53 -9.56 13.20
CA LEU A 429 5.75 -8.20 13.70
C LEU A 429 6.61 -7.40 12.72
N LEU A 430 6.11 -6.27 12.26
CA LEU A 430 6.86 -5.33 11.40
C LEU A 430 7.48 -4.22 12.24
N THR A 431 8.77 -3.96 12.06
CA THR A 431 9.46 -2.79 12.64
C THR A 431 10.72 -2.37 11.86
N GLN A 432 11.05 -1.08 11.88
CA GLN A 432 12.36 -0.57 11.48
C GLN A 432 13.38 -0.54 12.64
N ASP A 433 12.94 -0.56 13.91
CA ASP A 433 13.83 -0.47 15.07
C ASP A 433 14.43 -1.84 15.43
N LYS A 434 15.28 -2.34 14.53
CA LYS A 434 15.92 -3.66 14.61
C LYS A 434 16.70 -3.86 15.90
N LYS A 435 17.40 -2.82 16.37
CA LYS A 435 18.26 -2.87 17.56
C LYS A 435 17.41 -3.02 18.83
N CYS A 436 16.39 -2.18 18.98
CA CYS A 436 15.48 -2.27 20.11
C CYS A 436 14.74 -3.61 20.11
N PHE A 437 14.24 -4.03 18.95
CA PHE A 437 13.51 -5.30 18.81
C PHE A 437 14.37 -6.51 19.16
N ALA A 438 15.61 -6.59 18.67
CA ALA A 438 16.50 -7.71 18.99
C ALA A 438 16.77 -7.83 20.50
N LYS A 439 17.00 -6.70 21.19
CA LYS A 439 17.22 -6.68 22.65
C LYS A 439 15.95 -6.94 23.46
N ALA A 440 14.79 -6.51 22.97
CA ALA A 440 13.51 -6.85 23.58
C ALA A 440 13.23 -8.36 23.45
N LEU A 441 13.40 -8.92 22.25
CA LEU A 441 13.18 -10.33 21.96
C LEU A 441 14.13 -11.24 22.77
N SER A 442 15.39 -10.85 22.97
CA SER A 442 16.32 -11.63 23.79
C SER A 442 15.88 -11.75 25.25
N ARG A 443 15.18 -10.73 25.80
CA ARG A 443 14.64 -10.75 27.17
C ARG A 443 13.44 -11.69 27.32
N VAL A 444 12.66 -11.85 26.26
CA VAL A 444 11.45 -12.70 26.23
C VAL A 444 11.65 -13.97 25.40
N GLY A 445 12.90 -14.40 25.20
CA GLY A 445 13.25 -15.58 24.39
C GLY A 445 12.66 -16.89 24.93
N HIS A 446 12.32 -16.91 26.22
CA HIS A 446 11.58 -18.01 26.84
C HIS A 446 10.15 -18.14 26.31
N MET A 447 9.52 -17.04 25.84
CA MET A 447 8.16 -17.05 25.27
C MET A 447 8.16 -17.15 23.75
N TRP A 448 9.14 -16.50 23.10
CA TRP A 448 9.16 -16.31 21.66
C TRP A 448 10.45 -16.84 21.04
N ARG A 449 10.30 -17.71 20.04
CA ARG A 449 11.40 -18.15 19.18
C ARG A 449 11.25 -17.51 17.81
N ARG A 450 12.27 -16.81 17.33
CA ARG A 450 12.32 -16.29 15.96
C ARG A 450 12.44 -17.46 14.98
N ALA A 451 11.49 -17.59 14.06
CA ALA A 451 11.47 -18.61 13.01
C ALA A 451 12.03 -18.07 11.69
N GLN A 452 11.58 -16.90 11.26
CA GLN A 452 11.98 -16.30 9.98
C GLN A 452 12.08 -14.77 10.12
N THR A 453 12.88 -14.15 9.26
CA THR A 453 12.94 -12.70 9.10
C THR A 453 12.90 -12.35 7.63
N VAL A 454 11.96 -11.49 7.26
CA VAL A 454 11.81 -10.97 5.89
C VAL A 454 12.17 -9.50 5.91
N TRP A 455 13.15 -9.10 5.11
CA TRP A 455 13.54 -7.70 4.98
C TRP A 455 12.64 -7.00 3.98
N VAL A 456 12.09 -5.85 4.33
CA VAL A 456 11.12 -5.15 3.48
C VAL A 456 11.46 -3.67 3.34
N ASN A 457 11.06 -3.07 2.23
CA ASN A 457 11.07 -1.63 2.04
C ASN A 457 9.64 -1.09 2.26
N VAL A 458 9.49 -0.19 3.23
CA VAL A 458 8.20 0.45 3.55
C VAL A 458 8.34 1.95 3.37
N GLY A 459 8.02 2.45 2.17
CA GLY A 459 8.11 3.88 1.84
C GLY A 459 9.52 4.45 2.04
N GLY A 460 10.52 3.79 1.46
CA GLY A 460 11.94 4.13 1.59
C GLY A 460 12.59 3.61 2.87
N LEU A 461 11.82 3.12 3.84
CA LEU A 461 12.36 2.62 5.10
C LEU A 461 12.72 1.14 5.01
N HIS A 462 14.00 0.82 5.20
CA HIS A 462 14.45 -0.57 5.32
C HIS A 462 14.04 -1.18 6.67
N ALA A 463 12.86 -1.80 6.69
CA ALA A 463 12.27 -2.46 7.85
C ALA A 463 12.46 -3.99 7.80
N ALA A 464 11.96 -4.68 8.83
CA ALA A 464 11.96 -6.13 8.92
C ALA A 464 10.61 -6.63 9.44
N VAL A 465 10.14 -7.71 8.84
CA VAL A 465 9.01 -8.52 9.30
C VAL A 465 9.57 -9.76 9.98
N PHE A 466 9.27 -9.93 11.26
CA PHE A 466 9.72 -11.05 12.06
C PHE A 466 8.59 -12.04 12.29
N LEU A 467 8.78 -13.30 11.87
CA LEU A 467 7.92 -14.41 12.26
C LEU A 467 8.47 -15.03 13.54
N LEU A 468 7.66 -15.01 14.59
CA LEU A 468 7.93 -15.61 15.89
C LEU A 468 6.97 -16.77 16.14
N ARG A 469 7.47 -17.84 16.76
CA ARG A 469 6.67 -18.96 17.27
C ARG A 469 6.61 -18.91 18.79
N ARG A 470 5.42 -19.13 19.33
CA ARG A 470 5.18 -19.20 20.76
C ARG A 470 5.69 -20.55 21.29
N THR A 471 6.53 -20.51 22.32
CA THR A 471 7.05 -21.71 22.99
C THR A 471 5.97 -22.37 23.87
N TRP A 472 6.13 -23.65 24.19
CA TRP A 472 5.25 -24.39 25.11
C TRP A 472 5.45 -23.99 26.59
N HIS A 473 6.60 -23.42 26.94
CA HIS A 473 7.03 -23.28 28.33
C HIS A 473 6.82 -21.87 28.91
N ARG A 474 6.24 -21.82 30.13
CA ARG A 474 6.67 -20.89 31.17
C ARG A 474 8.17 -21.12 31.34
N ALA A 475 8.99 -20.06 31.36
CA ALA A 475 10.35 -20.22 31.88
C ALA A 475 10.22 -20.96 33.23
N GLU A 476 10.85 -22.13 33.32
CA GLU A 476 10.94 -22.85 34.58
C GLU A 476 11.59 -21.93 35.62
N GLU A 477 11.13 -22.10 36.87
CA GLU A 477 11.29 -21.27 38.06
C GLU A 477 12.66 -20.64 38.30
#